data_AF-A0A143X183-F1
#
_entry.id   AF-A0A143X183-F1
#
_cell.length_a   1.000
_cell.length_b   1.000
_cell.length_c   1.000
_cell.angle_alpha   90.00
_cell.angle_beta   90.00
_cell.angle_gamma   90.00
#
_symmetry.space_group_name_H-M   'P 1'
#
loop_
_entity.id
_entity.type
_entity.pdbx_description
1 polymer ?
#
loop_
_entity_poly.entity_id
_entity_poly.type
_entity_poly.pdbx_seq_one_letter_code
_entity_poly.pdbx_strand_id
1 'polypeptide(L)'
;MEYVTLNNGIQMPKAGFGVYQIHDHDECVRVVLDAIDAGYRLIDTAQSYGNEAAVGEALQKSPVDRSELFITTKVGSPAMVMKKPKHLWKSL
;
A
#
# COMPACT_ATOMS: atom_id res chain seq x y z
N MET A 1 -12.37 -12.33 6.38
CA MET A 1 -12.10 -11.57 5.14
C MET A 1 -12.61 -12.38 3.97
N GLU A 2 -13.34 -11.76 3.04
CA GLU A 2 -13.71 -12.42 1.77
C GLU A 2 -12.68 -12.16 0.69
N TYR A 3 -12.47 -13.14 -0.19
CA TYR A 3 -11.50 -13.09 -1.28
C TYR A 3 -12.17 -13.33 -2.63
N VAL A 4 -11.53 -12.82 -3.68
CA VAL A 4 -11.79 -13.18 -5.07
C VAL A 4 -10.53 -13.81 -5.67
N THR A 5 -10.70 -14.85 -6.48
CA THR A 5 -9.60 -15.46 -7.22
C THR A 5 -9.41 -14.72 -8.54
N LEU A 6 -8.23 -14.13 -8.73
CA LEU A 6 -7.86 -13.50 -9.99
C LEU A 6 -7.66 -14.56 -11.09
N ASN A 7 -7.62 -14.14 -12.36
CA ASN A 7 -7.49 -15.05 -13.50
C ASN A 7 -6.17 -15.87 -13.52
N ASN A 8 -5.20 -15.51 -12.68
CA ASN A 8 -3.93 -16.20 -12.49
C ASN A 8 -3.90 -17.08 -11.22
N GLY A 9 -5.05 -17.27 -10.56
CA GLY A 9 -5.16 -18.12 -9.36
C GLY A 9 -4.80 -17.44 -8.03
N ILE A 10 -4.30 -16.19 -8.04
CA ILE A 10 -3.97 -15.45 -6.82
C ILE A 10 -5.27 -15.01 -6.12
N GLN A 11 -5.32 -15.16 -4.79
CA GLN A 11 -6.42 -14.67 -3.97
C GLN A 11 -6.19 -13.20 -3.60
N MET A 12 -7.16 -12.34 -3.94
CA MET A 12 -7.15 -10.91 -3.60
C MET A 12 -8.28 -10.63 -2.59
N PRO A 13 -8.01 -9.93 -1.47
CA PRO A 13 -9.07 -9.48 -0.57
C PRO A 13 -10.08 -8.59 -1.32
N LYS A 14 -11.38 -8.81 -1.11
CA LYS A 14 -12.43 -7.99 -1.74
C LYS A 14 -12.50 -6.57 -1.17
N ALA A 15 -12.14 -6.41 0.10
CA ALA A 15 -12.09 -5.13 0.78
C ALA A 15 -10.65 -4.67 0.94
N GLY A 16 -10.39 -3.39 0.67
CA GLY A 16 -9.07 -2.78 0.76
C GLY A 16 -9.11 -1.37 1.32
N PHE A 17 -7.96 -0.93 1.82
CA PHE A 17 -7.76 0.41 2.38
C PHE A 17 -6.96 1.26 1.41
N GLY A 18 -7.53 2.39 0.97
CA GLY A 18 -6.90 3.33 0.04
C GLY A 18 -6.32 4.55 0.75
N VAL A 19 -5.12 4.98 0.34
CA VAL A 19 -4.40 6.09 1.01
C VAL A 19 -4.40 7.41 0.23
N TYR A 20 -5.37 7.61 -0.67
CA TYR A 20 -5.46 8.84 -1.46
C TYR A 20 -5.72 10.06 -0.55
N GLN A 21 -5.08 11.20 -0.86
CA GLN A 21 -5.19 12.48 -0.12
C GLN A 21 -4.67 12.48 1.33
N ILE A 22 -3.96 11.43 1.77
CA ILE A 22 -3.26 11.44 3.05
C ILE A 22 -1.86 11.99 2.82
N HIS A 23 -1.70 13.29 3.10
CA HIS A 23 -0.51 14.05 2.76
C HIS A 23 0.58 14.02 3.83
N ASP A 24 0.17 13.96 5.11
CA ASP A 24 1.11 13.88 6.22
C ASP A 24 1.69 12.46 6.30
N HIS A 25 3.02 12.39 6.47
CA HIS A 25 3.74 11.12 6.44
C HIS A 25 3.39 10.24 7.64
N ASP A 26 3.42 10.81 8.85
CA ASP A 26 3.17 10.08 10.09
C ASP A 26 1.71 9.69 10.21
N GLU A 27 0.79 10.54 9.73
CA GLU A 27 -0.62 10.18 9.58
C GLU A 27 -0.80 8.99 8.65
N CYS A 28 -0.16 8.99 7.47
CA CYS A 28 -0.23 7.88 6.53
C CYS A 28 0.32 6.58 7.13
N VAL A 29 1.45 6.65 7.86
CA VAL A 29 1.99 5.48 8.59
C VAL A 29 0.95 4.95 9.59
N ARG A 30 0.40 5.83 10.42
CA ARG A 30 -0.54 5.46 11.48
C ARG A 30 -1.82 4.84 10.92
N VAL A 31 -2.47 5.46 9.94
CA VAL A 31 -3.75 4.95 9.40
C VAL A 31 -3.59 3.64 8.63
N VAL A 32 -2.43 3.39 8.02
CA VAL A 32 -2.14 2.09 7.41
C VAL A 32 -1.97 1.01 8.48
N LEU A 33 -1.29 1.31 9.60
CA LEU A 33 -1.21 0.41 10.75
C LEU A 33 -2.60 0.15 11.36
N ASP A 34 -3.39 1.21 11.60
CA ASP A 34 -4.76 1.11 12.11
C ASP A 34 -5.63 0.24 11.19
N ALA A 35 -5.47 0.35 9.87
CA ALA A 35 -6.19 -0.50 8.91
C ALA A 35 -5.77 -1.97 9.01
N ILE A 36 -4.47 -2.26 9.13
CA ILE A 36 -3.95 -3.62 9.29
C ILE A 36 -4.48 -4.24 10.59
N ASP A 37 -4.49 -3.48 11.69
CA ASP A 37 -5.02 -3.88 12.99
C ASP A 37 -6.54 -4.10 12.97
N ALA A 38 -7.28 -3.28 12.21
CA ALA A 38 -8.70 -3.47 11.95
C ALA A 38 -9.01 -4.70 11.06
N GLY A 39 -7.97 -5.39 10.56
CA GLY A 39 -8.10 -6.62 9.80
C GLY A 39 -7.99 -6.46 8.28
N TYR A 40 -7.70 -5.27 7.76
CA TYR A 40 -7.43 -5.11 6.33
C TYR A 40 -6.16 -5.88 5.95
N ARG A 41 -6.21 -6.51 4.77
CA ARG A 41 -5.08 -7.22 4.17
C ARG A 41 -4.78 -6.75 2.75
N LEU A 42 -5.54 -5.78 2.24
CA LEU A 42 -5.25 -5.10 0.99
C LEU A 42 -5.02 -3.60 1.24
N ILE A 43 -3.85 -3.11 0.82
CA ILE A 43 -3.49 -1.68 0.89
C ILE A 43 -3.27 -1.16 -0.53
N ASP A 44 -4.03 -0.12 -0.89
CA ASP A 44 -3.98 0.53 -2.19
C ASP A 44 -3.31 1.90 -2.12
N THR A 45 -2.22 2.04 -2.87
CA THR A 45 -1.49 3.31 -3.06
C THR A 45 -1.25 3.58 -4.54
N ALA A 46 -0.57 4.68 -4.86
CA ALA A 46 -0.11 5.02 -6.19
C ALA A 46 1.09 5.96 -6.11
N GLN A 47 1.97 5.91 -7.10
CA GLN A 47 3.09 6.85 -7.20
C GLN A 47 2.62 8.31 -7.19
N SER A 48 1.48 8.60 -7.82
CA SER A 48 0.91 9.96 -7.88
C SER A 48 0.42 10.49 -6.54
N TYR A 49 0.21 9.62 -5.53
CA TYR A 49 -0.23 10.04 -4.20
C TYR A 49 0.93 10.60 -3.38
N GLY A 50 2.18 10.26 -3.74
CA GLY A 50 3.38 10.79 -3.10
C GLY A 50 3.65 10.26 -1.68
N ASN A 51 2.88 9.25 -1.23
CA ASN A 51 2.94 8.70 0.14
C ASN A 51 3.36 7.22 0.19
N GLU A 52 3.89 6.69 -0.91
CA GLU A 52 4.43 5.32 -1.02
C GLU A 52 5.50 5.01 0.06
N ALA A 53 6.36 5.97 0.39
CA ALA A 53 7.38 5.80 1.44
C ALA A 53 6.75 5.59 2.82
N ALA A 54 5.66 6.31 3.14
CA ALA A 54 4.93 6.13 4.40
C ALA A 54 4.23 4.77 4.47
N VAL A 55 3.64 4.31 3.35
CA VAL A 55 3.10 2.95 3.26
C VAL A 55 4.21 1.92 3.51
N GLY A 56 5.36 2.05 2.85
CA GLY A 56 6.49 1.14 3.04
C GLY A 56 6.98 1.07 4.49
N GLU A 57 7.02 2.20 5.19
CA GLU A 57 7.36 2.25 6.62
C GLU A 57 6.32 1.55 7.50
N ALA A 58 5.02 1.77 7.24
CA ALA A 58 3.95 1.07 7.95
C ALA A 58 4.03 -0.46 7.76
N LEU A 59 4.34 -0.93 6.56
CA LEU A 59 4.52 -2.36 6.28
C LEU A 59 5.69 -2.97 7.03
N GLN A 60 6.78 -2.21 7.27
CA GLN A 60 7.92 -2.68 8.06
C GLN A 60 7.63 -2.72 9.57
N LYS A 61 6.78 -1.80 10.05
CA LYS A 61 6.34 -1.74 11.45
C LYS A 61 5.21 -2.72 11.78
N SER A 62 4.48 -3.16 10.77
CA SER A 62 3.36 -4.09 10.88
C SER A 62 3.81 -5.42 11.51
N PRO A 63 3.08 -5.95 12.51
CA PRO A 63 3.35 -7.29 13.04
C PRO A 63 2.85 -8.42 12.14
N VAL A 64 2.10 -8.11 11.08
CA VAL A 64 1.56 -9.07 10.11
C VAL A 64 2.62 -9.44 9.08
N ASP A 65 2.75 -10.74 8.80
CA ASP A 65 3.68 -11.26 7.81
C ASP A 65 3.44 -10.66 6.43
N ARG A 66 4.53 -10.34 5.72
CA ARG A 66 4.46 -9.74 4.38
C ARG A 66 3.62 -10.56 3.39
N SER A 67 3.65 -11.89 3.51
CA SER A 67 2.89 -12.81 2.65
C SER A 67 1.37 -12.72 2.83
N GLU A 68 0.90 -12.19 3.97
CA GLU A 68 -0.53 -11.98 4.23
C GLU A 68 -1.05 -10.67 3.65
N LEU A 69 -0.16 -9.77 3.20
CA LEU A 69 -0.51 -8.45 2.71
C LEU A 69 -0.53 -8.38 1.18
N PHE A 70 -1.66 -7.95 0.63
CA PHE A 70 -1.85 -7.64 -0.78
C PHE A 70 -1.63 -6.13 -1.00
N ILE A 71 -0.55 -5.76 -1.66
CA ILE A 71 -0.18 -4.35 -1.87
C ILE A 71 -0.38 -3.98 -3.34
N THR A 72 -1.18 -2.95 -3.61
CA THR A 72 -1.35 -2.39 -4.96
C THR A 72 -0.71 -1.01 -5.06
N THR A 73 0.06 -0.80 -6.13
CA THR A 73 0.48 0.54 -6.56
C THR A 73 0.17 0.75 -8.04
N LYS A 74 0.22 2.00 -8.49
CA LYS A 74 -0.14 2.44 -9.84
C LYS A 74 1.01 3.28 -10.39
N VAL A 75 1.46 2.94 -11.60
CA VAL A 75 2.48 3.71 -12.32
C VAL A 75 1.89 5.07 -12.68
N GLY A 76 2.58 6.15 -12.27
CA GLY A 76 2.16 7.51 -12.59
C GLY A 76 2.37 7.85 -14.07
N SER A 77 1.80 8.96 -14.53
CA SER A 77 2.07 9.46 -15.87
C SER A 77 3.56 9.77 -16.04
N PRO A 78 4.13 9.66 -17.26
CA PRO A 78 5.55 9.91 -17.50
C PRO A 78 6.04 11.28 -16.99
N ALA A 79 5.18 12.31 -17.08
CA ALA A 79 5.47 13.65 -16.54
C ALA A 79 5.69 13.67 -15.02
N MET A 80 5.10 12.73 -14.26
CA MET A 80 5.30 12.59 -12.82
C MET A 80 6.49 11.69 -12.47
N VAL A 81 6.83 10.71 -13.32
CA VAL A 81 7.97 9.79 -13.13
C VAL A 81 9.33 10.51 -13.16
N MET A 82 9.41 11.67 -13.84
CA MET A 82 10.65 12.46 -13.97
C MET A 82 11.10 13.15 -12.67
N LYS A 83 10.30 13.16 -11.60
CA LYS A 83 10.78 13.47 -10.25
C LYS A 83 11.26 12.16 -9.63
N LYS A 84 12.58 12.01 -9.44
CA LYS A 84 13.27 10.80 -8.90
C LYS A 84 12.34 9.91 -8.07
N PRO A 85 12.10 8.65 -8.44
CA PRO A 85 11.27 7.76 -7.65
C PRO A 85 11.88 7.62 -6.25
N LYS A 86 11.16 8.09 -5.23
CA LYS A 86 11.52 7.88 -3.83
C LYS A 86 11.16 6.44 -3.47
N HIS A 87 12.06 5.55 -3.89
CA HIS A 87 12.20 4.12 -3.60
C HIS A 87 11.17 3.46 -2.67
N LEU A 88 10.02 3.02 -3.22
CA LEU A 88 9.16 2.01 -2.57
C LEU A 88 9.88 0.65 -2.47
N TRP A 89 10.80 0.35 -3.40
CA TRP A 89 11.37 -1.00 -3.59
C TRP A 89 12.60 -1.35 -2.74
N LYS A 90 13.01 -0.51 -1.78
CA LYS A 90 14.09 -0.86 -0.84
C LYS A 90 13.57 -1.56 0.43
N SER A 91 12.26 -1.65 0.56
CA SER A 91 11.54 -2.05 1.79
C SER A 91 10.79 -3.37 1.66
N LEU A 92 10.81 -3.99 0.47
CA LEU A 92 10.27 -5.30 0.14
C LEU A 92 11.41 -6.31 0.01
#